data_AF-I1ZII4-F1
#
_entry.id   AF-I1ZII4-F1
#
_cell.length_a   1.000
_cell.length_b   1.000
_cell.length_c   1.000
_cell.angle_alpha   90.00
_cell.angle_beta   90.00
_cell.angle_gamma   90.00
#
_symmetry.space_group_name_H-M   'P 1'
#
loop_
_entity.id
_entity.type
_entity.pdbx_description
1 polymer ?
#
loop_
_entity_poly.entity_id
_entity_poly.type
_entity_poly.pdbx_seq_one_letter_code
_entity_poly.pdbx_strand_id
1 'polypeptide(L)'
;VFIKAAIPRLLYGPLFCLLIYITPWFQQIDGSYSYSYYAMLTVFYSSHQIFVYPMFVSLMAFYARISDPNVGGTYMTLLNTVTNLASNIPSTIMLYLVDHLTTKTCKGGPHSGISCSSKENFGFCTNSNPKGICEITFDGYYVEVLVCTIIGFIAVFAKRHYLYHIQSLPMKAWLISK
;
A
#
# COMPACT_ATOMS: atom_id res chain seq x y z
N VAL A 1 15.95 -14.90 3.84
CA VAL A 1 14.66 -14.64 4.52
C VAL A 1 13.83 -13.64 3.73
N PHE A 2 14.37 -12.46 3.42
CA PHE A 2 13.69 -11.39 2.66
C PHE A 2 12.89 -11.85 1.42
N ILE A 3 13.54 -12.49 0.44
CA ILE A 3 12.87 -12.92 -0.81
C ILE A 3 11.78 -13.96 -0.56
N LYS A 4 11.97 -14.86 0.41
CA LYS A 4 10.97 -15.90 0.76
C LYS A 4 9.72 -15.28 1.41
N ALA A 5 9.87 -14.20 2.17
CA ALA A 5 8.76 -13.49 2.82
C ALA A 5 8.09 -12.44 1.91
N ALA A 6 8.77 -11.98 0.84
CA ALA A 6 8.24 -10.96 -0.06
C ALA A 6 7.00 -11.42 -0.84
N ILE A 7 7.01 -12.65 -1.36
CA ILE A 7 5.88 -13.23 -2.10
C ILE A 7 4.61 -13.35 -1.25
N PRO A 8 4.63 -14.01 -0.07
CA PRO A 8 3.44 -14.10 0.77
C PRO A 8 2.98 -12.71 1.22
N ARG A 9 3.89 -11.78 1.52
CA ARG A 9 3.53 -10.38 1.83
C ARG A 9 2.75 -9.71 0.69
N LEU A 10 3.17 -9.88 -0.57
CA LEU A 10 2.46 -9.30 -1.72
C LEU A 10 1.05 -9.86 -1.89
N LEU A 11 0.85 -11.15 -1.59
CA LEU A 11 -0.48 -11.78 -1.67
C LEU A 11 -1.48 -11.20 -0.66
N TYR A 12 -1.02 -10.62 0.46
CA TYR A 12 -1.93 -9.94 1.39
C TYR A 12 -2.61 -8.71 0.80
N GLY A 13 -2.02 -8.04 -0.21
CA GLY A 13 -2.63 -6.90 -0.88
C GLY A 13 -4.01 -7.20 -1.47
N PRO A 14 -4.12 -8.13 -2.45
CA PRO A 14 -5.41 -8.51 -3.01
C PRO A 14 -6.33 -9.18 -1.98
N LEU A 15 -5.80 -9.88 -0.97
CA LEU A 15 -6.62 -10.44 0.11
C LEU A 15 -7.27 -9.35 0.97
N PHE A 16 -6.54 -8.28 1.32
CA PHE A 16 -7.09 -7.11 2.01
C PHE A 16 -8.14 -6.41 1.15
N CYS A 17 -7.89 -6.30 -0.16
CA CYS A 17 -8.83 -5.72 -1.11
C CYS A 17 -10.14 -6.52 -1.17
N LEU A 18 -10.04 -7.85 -1.23
CA LEU A 18 -11.20 -8.75 -1.17
C LEU A 18 -11.96 -8.62 0.16
N LEU A 19 -11.24 -8.51 1.28
CA LEU A 19 -11.83 -8.34 2.61
C LEU A 19 -12.62 -7.01 2.71
N ILE A 20 -12.07 -5.93 2.15
CA ILE A 20 -12.74 -4.62 2.09
C ILE A 20 -13.97 -4.69 1.18
N TYR A 21 -13.86 -5.38 0.04
CA TYR A 21 -14.99 -5.57 -0.89
C TYR A 21 -16.20 -6.26 -0.23
N ILE A 22 -15.98 -7.27 0.62
CA ILE A 22 -17.06 -7.97 1.33
C ILE A 22 -17.52 -7.26 2.62
N THR A 23 -16.82 -6.21 3.05
CA THR A 23 -17.13 -5.48 4.30
C THR A 23 -18.59 -4.99 4.40
N PRO A 24 -19.22 -4.46 3.33
CA PRO A 24 -20.60 -4.00 3.40
C PRO A 24 -21.58 -5.10 3.83
N TRP A 25 -21.26 -6.39 3.62
CA TRP A 25 -22.12 -7.50 4.04
C TRP A 25 -22.10 -7.77 5.54
N PHE A 26 -21.08 -7.26 6.24
CA PHE A 26 -20.96 -7.35 7.69
C PHE A 26 -21.53 -6.12 8.42
N GLN A 27 -22.06 -5.15 7.67
CA GLN A 27 -22.66 -3.95 8.24
C GLN A 27 -24.02 -4.29 8.85
N GLN A 28 -24.23 -3.86 10.10
CA GLN A 28 -25.51 -4.02 10.79
C GLN A 28 -26.52 -2.96 10.31
N ILE A 29 -27.81 -3.17 10.62
CA ILE A 29 -28.91 -2.27 10.23
C ILE A 29 -28.69 -0.84 10.75
N ASP A 30 -28.05 -0.70 11.92
CA ASP A 30 -27.72 0.59 12.53
C ASP A 30 -26.48 1.27 11.91
N GLY A 31 -25.89 0.64 10.88
CA GLY A 31 -24.67 1.11 10.22
C GLY A 31 -23.37 0.81 10.98
N SER A 32 -23.45 0.19 12.15
CA SER A 32 -22.32 -0.23 12.97
C SER A 32 -21.77 -1.60 12.57
N TYR A 33 -20.54 -1.90 12.99
CA TYR A 33 -19.89 -3.21 12.80
C TYR A 33 -19.74 -3.92 14.15
N SER A 34 -19.95 -5.23 14.15
CA SER A 34 -19.78 -6.06 15.35
C SER A 34 -18.32 -6.13 15.80
N TYR A 35 -18.08 -6.29 17.12
CA TYR A 35 -16.73 -6.47 17.68
C TYR A 35 -15.98 -7.67 17.08
N SER A 36 -16.69 -8.72 16.66
CA SER A 36 -16.09 -9.88 15.99
C SER A 36 -15.43 -9.53 14.65
N TYR A 37 -15.99 -8.57 13.91
CA TYR A 37 -15.42 -8.10 12.65
C TYR A 37 -14.09 -7.37 12.88
N TYR A 38 -14.02 -6.50 13.90
CA TYR A 38 -12.76 -5.84 14.29
C TYR A 38 -11.70 -6.84 14.78
N ALA A 39 -12.10 -7.87 15.53
CA ALA A 39 -11.19 -8.93 15.95
C ALA A 39 -10.62 -9.69 14.75
N MET A 40 -11.45 -10.03 13.77
CA MET A 40 -11.02 -10.67 12.52
C MET A 40 -10.03 -9.79 11.74
N LEU A 41 -10.34 -8.50 11.55
CA LEU A 41 -9.43 -7.55 10.91
C LEU A 41 -8.08 -7.47 11.63
N THR A 42 -8.10 -7.44 12.96
CA THR A 42 -6.89 -7.36 13.77
C THR A 42 -6.03 -8.62 13.62
N VAL A 43 -6.64 -9.80 13.63
CA VAL A 43 -5.93 -11.07 13.42
C VAL A 43 -5.33 -11.13 12.02
N PHE A 44 -6.08 -10.73 11.00
CA PHE A 44 -5.63 -10.72 9.61
C PHE A 44 -4.48 -9.72 9.38
N TYR A 45 -4.56 -8.54 9.98
CA TYR A 45 -3.46 -7.57 9.97
C TYR A 45 -2.23 -8.09 10.72
N SER A 46 -2.43 -8.74 11.87
CA SER A 46 -1.35 -9.34 12.64
C SER A 46 -0.64 -10.44 11.86
N SER A 47 -1.37 -11.27 11.10
CA SER A 47 -0.75 -12.30 10.26
C SER A 47 0.05 -11.70 9.10
N HIS A 48 -0.41 -10.58 8.51
CA HIS A 48 0.40 -9.83 7.55
C HIS A 48 1.72 -9.34 8.16
N GLN A 49 1.70 -8.85 9.41
CA GLN A 49 2.89 -8.35 10.10
C GLN A 49 3.99 -9.42 10.27
N ILE A 50 3.61 -10.70 10.40
CA ILE A 50 4.57 -11.82 10.49
C ILE A 50 5.49 -11.88 9.26
N PHE A 51 5.04 -11.42 8.08
CA PHE A 51 5.88 -11.37 6.88
C PHE A 51 6.68 -10.07 6.78
N VAL A 52 6.15 -8.96 7.30
CA VAL A 52 6.79 -7.64 7.23
C VAL A 52 7.99 -7.55 8.16
N TYR A 53 7.85 -7.96 9.43
CA TYR A 53 8.91 -7.78 10.43
C TYR A 53 10.20 -8.53 10.09
N PRO A 54 10.19 -9.82 9.68
CA PRO A 54 11.42 -10.53 9.30
C PRO A 54 12.09 -9.92 8.06
N MET A 55 11.33 -9.32 7.14
CA MET A 55 11.90 -8.59 6.01
C MET A 55 12.65 -7.34 6.49
N PHE A 56 12.04 -6.56 7.39
CA PHE A 56 12.67 -5.38 7.99
C PHE A 56 13.96 -5.75 8.75
N VAL A 57 13.91 -6.76 9.62
CA VAL A 57 15.09 -7.23 10.36
C VAL A 57 16.19 -7.73 9.42
N SER A 58 15.83 -8.47 8.36
CA SER A 58 16.80 -8.93 7.36
C SER A 58 17.51 -7.77 6.65
N LEU A 59 16.77 -6.69 6.36
CA LEU A 59 17.30 -5.49 5.72
C LEU A 59 18.25 -4.74 6.65
N MET A 60 17.86 -4.55 7.92
CA MET A 60 18.71 -3.88 8.92
C MET A 60 19.99 -4.67 9.20
N ALA A 61 19.92 -6.00 9.26
CA ALA A 61 21.09 -6.87 9.38
C ALA A 61 22.01 -6.75 8.16
N PHE A 62 21.43 -6.60 6.95
CA PHE A 62 22.20 -6.36 5.74
C PHE A 62 22.89 -4.99 5.76
N TYR A 63 22.20 -3.93 6.18
CA TYR A 63 22.77 -2.58 6.34
C TYR A 63 23.94 -2.55 7.32
N ALA A 64 23.81 -3.22 8.45
CA ALA A 64 24.90 -3.37 9.41
C ALA A 64 26.10 -4.11 8.80
N ARG A 65 25.86 -5.14 7.98
CA ARG A 65 26.93 -5.94 7.35
C ARG A 65 27.70 -5.18 6.26
N ILE A 66 27.04 -4.32 5.49
CA ILE A 66 27.69 -3.59 4.38
C ILE A 66 28.31 -2.25 4.82
N SER A 67 28.05 -1.81 6.04
CA SER A 67 28.59 -0.55 6.55
C SER A 67 30.06 -0.71 6.93
N ASP A 68 30.95 0.06 6.28
CA ASP A 68 32.40 0.06 6.55
C ASP A 68 32.69 0.40 8.03
N PRO A 69 33.55 -0.35 8.76
CA PRO A 69 33.86 -0.07 10.15
C PRO A 69 34.37 1.35 10.44
N ASN A 70 35.05 1.99 9.48
CA ASN A 70 35.63 3.32 9.65
C ASN A 70 34.57 4.44 9.58
N VAL A 71 33.48 4.24 8.83
CA VAL A 71 32.43 5.25 8.57
C VAL A 71 31.00 4.67 8.68
N GLY A 72 30.86 3.58 9.44
CA GLY A 72 29.66 2.76 9.43
C GLY A 72 28.44 3.46 10.00
N GLY A 73 28.62 4.36 10.96
CA GLY A 73 27.54 5.19 11.50
C GLY A 73 26.88 6.07 10.44
N THR A 74 27.67 6.66 9.53
CA THR A 74 27.15 7.51 8.44
C THR A 74 26.39 6.67 7.40
N TYR A 75 26.95 5.52 6.98
CA TYR A 75 26.27 4.62 6.05
C TYR A 75 24.97 4.05 6.62
N MET A 76 24.98 3.60 7.88
CA MET A 76 23.81 3.06 8.53
C MET A 76 22.69 4.10 8.68
N THR A 77 23.05 5.34 9.05
CA THR A 77 22.09 6.44 9.15
C THR A 77 21.50 6.79 7.79
N LEU A 78 22.35 6.95 6.76
CA LEU A 78 21.90 7.26 5.40
C LEU A 78 20.95 6.19 4.86
N LEU A 79 21.30 4.91 4.98
CA LEU A 79 20.47 3.80 4.52
C LEU A 79 19.13 3.73 5.24
N ASN A 80 19.11 4.03 6.55
CA ASN A 80 17.86 4.13 7.31
C ASN A 80 17.01 5.31 6.85
N THR A 81 17.60 6.48 6.60
CA THR A 81 16.89 7.64 6.06
C THR A 81 16.28 7.33 4.69
N VAL A 82 17.07 6.75 3.79
CA VAL A 82 16.58 6.32 2.46
C VAL A 82 15.44 5.32 2.60
N THR A 83 15.54 4.36 3.52
CA THR A 83 14.50 3.34 3.73
C THR A 83 13.21 3.93 4.29
N ASN A 84 13.30 4.83 5.27
CA ASN A 84 12.13 5.52 5.83
C ASN A 84 11.46 6.43 4.80
N LEU A 85 12.23 7.08 3.93
CA LEU A 85 11.68 7.88 2.85
C LEU A 85 11.00 6.98 1.80
N ALA A 86 11.66 5.90 1.40
CA ALA A 86 11.15 4.93 0.43
C ALA A 86 9.88 4.21 0.90
N SER A 87 9.66 4.05 2.21
CA SER A 87 8.45 3.43 2.73
C SER A 87 7.25 4.39 2.82
N ASN A 88 7.48 5.69 3.02
CA ASN A 88 6.41 6.67 3.21
C ASN A 88 5.96 7.34 1.89
N ILE A 89 6.87 7.58 0.95
CA ILE A 89 6.54 8.19 -0.35
C ILE A 89 5.42 7.43 -1.10
N PRO A 90 5.45 6.09 -1.21
CA PRO A 90 4.43 5.36 -1.95
C PRO A 90 3.02 5.61 -1.41
N SER A 91 2.85 5.64 -0.08
CA SER A 91 1.55 5.87 0.55
C SER A 91 0.95 7.22 0.17
N THR A 92 1.78 8.28 0.10
CA THR A 92 1.32 9.60 -0.33
C THR A 92 0.94 9.63 -1.81
N ILE A 93 1.74 9.00 -2.67
CA ILE A 93 1.45 8.94 -4.11
C ILE A 93 0.17 8.14 -4.36
N MET A 94 -0.01 7.03 -3.65
CA MET A 94 -1.19 6.17 -3.74
C MET A 94 -2.46 6.91 -3.33
N LEU A 95 -2.44 7.59 -2.18
CA LEU A 95 -3.58 8.43 -1.75
C LEU A 95 -3.88 9.58 -2.71
N TYR A 96 -2.88 10.13 -3.39
CA TYR A 96 -3.12 11.13 -4.43
C TYR A 96 -3.75 10.50 -5.69
N LEU A 97 -3.31 9.30 -6.06
CA LEU A 97 -3.76 8.60 -7.25
C LEU A 97 -5.20 8.10 -7.11
N VAL A 98 -5.57 7.57 -5.94
CA VAL A 98 -6.93 7.07 -5.69
C VAL A 98 -8.00 8.14 -5.89
N ASP A 99 -7.72 9.38 -5.50
CA ASP A 99 -8.64 10.51 -5.68
C ASP A 99 -8.87 10.83 -7.15
N HIS A 100 -7.83 10.71 -7.98
CA HIS A 100 -7.93 10.92 -9.43
C HIS A 100 -8.60 9.75 -10.17
N LEU A 101 -8.41 8.52 -9.69
CA LEU A 101 -9.01 7.33 -10.30
C LEU A 101 -10.48 7.14 -9.88
N THR A 102 -10.88 7.69 -8.74
CA THR A 102 -12.24 7.50 -8.20
C THR A 102 -13.27 8.36 -8.94
N THR A 103 -14.33 7.71 -9.42
CA THR A 103 -15.44 8.37 -10.12
C THR A 103 -16.70 8.36 -9.27
N LYS A 104 -17.27 9.56 -9.07
CA LYS A 104 -18.51 9.77 -8.31
C LYS A 104 -19.62 10.18 -9.27
N THR A 105 -20.84 9.69 -9.09
CA THR A 105 -21.99 10.12 -9.91
C THR A 105 -23.13 10.61 -9.04
N CYS A 106 -23.87 11.60 -9.54
CA CYS A 106 -25.06 12.12 -8.87
C CYS A 106 -26.24 11.16 -9.00
N LYS A 107 -26.80 10.75 -7.85
CA LYS A 107 -28.05 10.00 -7.74
C LYS A 107 -29.13 10.91 -7.16
N GLY A 108 -30.26 11.01 -7.86
CA GLY A 108 -31.37 11.90 -7.49
C GLY A 108 -31.21 13.34 -8.00
N GLY A 109 -32.32 14.07 -8.04
CA GLY A 109 -32.37 15.43 -8.58
C GLY A 109 -32.45 15.52 -10.12
N PRO A 110 -32.58 16.74 -10.66
CA PRO A 110 -32.65 17.01 -12.11
C PRO A 110 -31.35 16.70 -12.86
N HIS A 111 -30.24 16.52 -12.14
CA HIS A 111 -28.90 16.27 -12.67
C HIS A 111 -28.41 14.84 -12.42
N SER A 112 -29.34 13.88 -12.35
CA SER A 112 -28.98 12.47 -12.17
C SER A 112 -28.17 11.96 -13.36
N GLY A 113 -27.05 11.27 -13.08
CA GLY A 113 -26.14 10.73 -14.10
C GLY A 113 -24.93 11.61 -14.43
N ILE A 114 -24.85 12.84 -13.89
CA ILE A 114 -23.65 13.69 -14.03
C ILE A 114 -22.53 13.21 -13.09
N SER A 115 -21.27 13.26 -13.54
CA SER A 115 -20.10 12.95 -12.71
C SER A 115 -19.80 14.07 -11.70
N CYS A 116 -19.75 13.72 -10.41
CA CYS A 116 -19.46 14.62 -9.29
C CYS A 116 -17.97 14.75 -8.95
N SER A 117 -17.04 14.33 -9.83
CA SER A 117 -15.60 14.40 -9.49
C SER A 117 -15.05 15.84 -9.44
N SER A 118 -15.68 16.80 -10.16
CA SER A 118 -15.32 18.22 -10.09
C SER A 118 -16.14 18.97 -9.03
N LYS A 119 -15.53 20.00 -8.42
CA LYS A 119 -16.19 20.90 -7.45
C LYS A 119 -17.44 21.57 -8.01
N GLU A 120 -17.42 21.91 -9.29
CA GLU A 120 -18.56 22.53 -9.98
C GLU A 120 -19.74 21.56 -10.10
N ASN A 121 -19.49 20.34 -10.59
CA ASN A 121 -20.51 19.30 -10.73
C ASN A 121 -21.05 18.81 -9.38
N PHE A 122 -20.20 18.78 -8.36
CA PHE A 122 -20.63 18.52 -6.99
C PHE A 122 -21.62 19.58 -6.50
N GLY A 123 -21.35 20.86 -6.77
CA GLY A 123 -22.26 21.97 -6.48
C GLY A 123 -23.59 21.83 -7.21
N PHE A 124 -23.59 21.46 -8.48
CA PHE A 124 -24.83 21.24 -9.24
C PHE A 124 -25.67 20.09 -8.67
N CYS A 125 -25.05 18.96 -8.28
CA CYS A 125 -25.77 17.83 -7.71
C CYS A 125 -26.37 18.14 -6.32
N THR A 126 -25.60 18.80 -5.45
CA THR A 126 -25.97 19.00 -4.04
C THR A 126 -26.87 20.22 -3.79
N ASN A 127 -26.79 21.25 -4.64
CA ASN A 127 -27.61 22.46 -4.54
C ASN A 127 -28.91 22.41 -5.36
N SER A 128 -29.16 21.30 -6.07
CA SER A 128 -30.41 21.10 -6.81
C SER A 128 -31.61 20.85 -5.88
N ASN A 129 -32.82 21.17 -6.36
CA ASN A 129 -34.08 20.78 -5.75
C ASN A 129 -34.88 19.88 -6.72
N PRO A 130 -35.10 18.59 -6.41
CA PRO A 130 -34.68 17.87 -5.19
C PRO A 130 -33.17 17.63 -5.10
N LYS A 131 -32.66 17.55 -3.86
CA LYS A 131 -31.24 17.38 -3.55
C LYS A 131 -30.72 16.01 -4.01
N GLY A 132 -29.66 16.01 -4.82
CA GLY A 132 -28.94 14.80 -5.22
C GLY A 132 -27.85 14.41 -4.22
N ILE A 133 -27.50 13.12 -4.19
CA ILE A 133 -26.40 12.56 -3.40
C ILE A 133 -25.33 12.07 -4.38
N CYS A 134 -24.09 12.52 -4.21
CA CYS A 134 -22.97 12.02 -4.99
C CYS A 134 -22.46 10.72 -4.37
N GLU A 135 -22.76 9.61 -5.05
CA GLU A 135 -22.34 8.28 -4.64
C GLU A 135 -21.09 7.85 -5.43
N ILE A 136 -20.18 7.13 -4.77
CA ILE A 136 -19.01 6.54 -5.44
C ILE A 136 -19.52 5.39 -6.29
N THR A 137 -19.28 5.46 -7.61
CA THR A 137 -19.67 4.38 -8.54
C THR A 137 -18.51 3.47 -8.86
N PHE A 138 -17.33 4.07 -8.99
CA PHE A 138 -16.10 3.37 -9.25
C PHE A 138 -15.04 3.86 -8.28
N ASP A 139 -14.61 2.97 -7.40
CA ASP A 139 -13.58 3.25 -6.41
C ASP A 139 -12.20 2.90 -7.00
N GLY A 140 -11.37 3.92 -7.15
CA GLY A 140 -10.02 3.80 -7.70
C GLY A 140 -9.12 2.87 -6.88
N TYR A 141 -9.46 2.64 -5.62
CA TYR A 141 -8.72 1.79 -4.70
C TYR A 141 -8.52 0.37 -5.24
N TYR A 142 -9.58 -0.23 -5.79
CA TYR A 142 -9.53 -1.62 -6.29
C TYR A 142 -8.60 -1.76 -7.49
N VAL A 143 -8.59 -0.77 -8.39
CA VAL A 143 -7.69 -0.73 -9.55
C VAL A 143 -6.25 -0.53 -9.09
N GLU A 144 -6.05 0.39 -8.16
CA GLU A 144 -4.73 0.71 -7.65
C GLU A 144 -4.08 -0.49 -6.97
N VAL A 145 -4.82 -1.21 -6.11
CA VAL A 145 -4.31 -2.43 -5.46
C VAL A 145 -3.92 -3.48 -6.50
N LEU A 146 -4.72 -3.68 -7.54
CA LEU A 146 -4.41 -4.62 -8.61
C LEU A 146 -3.12 -4.25 -9.34
N VAL A 147 -2.98 -2.99 -9.74
CA VAL A 147 -1.79 -2.47 -10.44
C VAL A 147 -0.54 -2.57 -9.57
N CYS A 148 -0.61 -2.12 -8.32
CA CYS A 148 0.49 -2.18 -7.36
C CYS A 148 0.93 -3.61 -7.06
N THR A 149 -0.02 -4.55 -7.00
CA THR A 149 0.27 -5.97 -6.81
C THR A 149 1.05 -6.52 -8.00
N ILE A 150 0.60 -6.25 -9.24
CA ILE A 150 1.28 -6.69 -10.46
C ILE A 150 2.71 -6.12 -10.52
N ILE A 151 2.87 -4.82 -10.29
CA ILE A 151 4.17 -4.15 -10.26
C ILE A 151 5.08 -4.79 -9.20
N GLY A 152 4.54 -5.06 -8.01
CA GLY A 152 5.26 -5.70 -6.92
C GLY A 152 5.77 -7.09 -7.30
N PHE A 153 4.94 -7.92 -7.93
CA PHE A 153 5.37 -9.23 -8.43
C PHE A 153 6.48 -9.10 -9.48
N ILE A 154 6.28 -8.25 -10.50
CA ILE A 154 7.29 -8.02 -11.54
C ILE A 154 8.61 -7.57 -10.92
N ALA A 155 8.58 -6.64 -9.98
CA ALA A 155 9.78 -6.13 -9.30
C ALA A 155 10.50 -7.23 -8.50
N VAL A 156 9.78 -8.05 -7.74
CA VAL A 156 10.37 -9.16 -6.97
C VAL A 156 11.04 -10.16 -7.90
N PHE A 157 10.38 -10.57 -9.00
CA PHE A 157 10.95 -11.53 -9.93
C PHE A 157 12.15 -10.97 -10.71
N ALA A 158 12.03 -9.75 -11.23
CA ALA A 158 13.09 -9.10 -12.00
C ALA A 158 14.35 -8.83 -11.16
N LYS A 159 14.18 -8.44 -9.88
CA LYS A 159 15.31 -8.12 -9.00
C LYS A 159 15.82 -9.32 -8.21
N ARG A 160 15.15 -10.48 -8.25
CA ARG A 160 15.52 -11.67 -7.48
C ARG A 160 16.98 -12.07 -7.67
N HIS A 161 17.43 -12.19 -8.92
CA HIS A 161 18.81 -12.59 -9.22
C HIS A 161 19.83 -11.56 -8.72
N TYR A 162 19.54 -10.28 -8.93
CA TYR A 162 20.38 -9.18 -8.47
C TYR A 162 20.50 -9.15 -6.93
N LEU A 163 19.40 -9.36 -6.22
CA LEU A 163 19.40 -9.42 -4.74
C LEU A 163 20.24 -10.58 -4.23
N TYR A 164 20.16 -11.76 -4.84
CA TYR A 164 21.03 -12.88 -4.48
C TYR A 164 22.50 -12.60 -4.77
N HIS A 165 22.79 -11.96 -5.91
CA HIS A 165 24.14 -11.55 -6.26
C HIS A 165 24.73 -10.61 -5.20
N ILE A 166 24.02 -9.52 -4.87
CA ILE A 166 24.42 -8.58 -3.82
C ILE A 166 24.66 -9.28 -2.48
N GLN A 167 23.75 -10.18 -2.10
CA GLN A 167 23.85 -10.88 -0.81
C GLN A 167 25.07 -11.83 -0.74
N SER A 168 25.51 -12.35 -1.89
CA SER A 168 26.66 -13.24 -2.02
C SER A 168 28.02 -12.52 -2.05
N LEU A 169 28.03 -11.19 -2.23
CA LEU A 169 29.29 -10.43 -2.29
C LEU A 169 30.05 -10.50 -0.96
N PRO A 170 31.39 -10.65 -1.01
CA PRO A 170 32.22 -10.64 0.20
C PRO A 170 32.26 -9.24 0.81
N MET A 171 32.52 -9.13 2.12
CA MET A 171 32.58 -7.82 2.80
C MET A 171 33.60 -6.86 2.17
N LYS A 172 34.70 -7.39 1.63
CA LYS A 172 35.74 -6.60 0.94
C LYS A 172 35.20 -5.77 -0.24
N ALA A 173 34.11 -6.20 -0.88
CA ALA A 173 33.49 -5.48 -1.99
C ALA A 173 32.74 -4.21 -1.54
N TRP A 174 32.46 -4.08 -0.25
CA TRP A 174 31.71 -2.95 0.34
C TRP A 174 32.60 -1.96 1.08
N LEU A 175 33.86 -2.34 1.33
CA LEU A 175 34.84 -1.49 1.99
C LEU A 175 35.43 -0.49 0.99
N ILE A 176 35.78 0.70 1.47
CA ILE A 176 36.48 1.68 0.66
C ILE A 176 37.87 1.12 0.34
N SER A 177 38.23 1.04 -0.95
CA SER A 177 39.59 0.67 -1.36
C SER A 177 40.56 1.68 -0.77
N LYS A 178 41.50 1.20 0.04
CA LYS A 178 42.73 1.96 0.32
C LYS A 178 43.57 2.08 -0.94
#